data_AF-A0A0E1S2E4-F1
#
_entry.id   AF-A0A0E1S2E4-F1
#
_cell.length_a   1.000
_cell.length_b   1.000
_cell.length_c   1.000
_cell.angle_alpha   90.00
_cell.angle_beta   90.00
_cell.angle_gamma   90.00
#
_symmetry.space_group_name_H-M   'P 1'
#
loop_
_entity.id
_entity.type
_entity.pdbx_description
1 polymer ?
#
loop_
_entity_poly.entity_id
_entity_poly.type
_entity_poly.pdbx_seq_one_letter_code
_entity_poly.pdbx_strand_id
1 'polypeptide(L)'
;MVLLLIGEDIQIKKSDKKTAKDSYINRINNLDNKSLILYSDEFKAEENQYASAGVYNLQDNIRFLQNLDKYLEVFDAELFAINKVFKLTSSISQS
;
A
#
# COMPACT_ATOMS: atom_id res chain seq x y z
N MET A 1 4.44 2.92 -4.78
CA MET A 1 4.58 1.77 -3.84
C MET A 1 4.69 2.17 -2.36
N VAL A 2 3.57 2.07 -1.64
CA VAL A 2 3.49 2.21 -0.16
C VAL A 2 3.09 0.88 0.47
N LEU A 3 3.73 0.53 1.60
CA LEU A 3 3.39 -0.63 2.42
C LEU A 3 2.75 -0.16 3.72
N LEU A 4 1.54 -0.66 4.01
CA LEU A 4 0.87 -0.43 5.28
C LEU A 4 0.81 -1.74 6.08
N LEU A 5 1.29 -1.69 7.33
CA LEU A 5 1.25 -2.79 8.29
C LEU A 5 0.21 -2.45 9.36
N ILE A 6 -0.82 -3.28 9.52
CA ILE A 6 -1.94 -3.01 10.43
C ILE A 6 -1.97 -4.05 11.55
N GLY A 7 -2.21 -3.55 12.77
CA GLY A 7 -2.05 -4.31 14.02
C GLY A 7 -0.75 -4.01 14.77
N GLU A 8 0.11 -3.17 14.19
CA GLU A 8 1.41 -2.78 14.75
C GLU A 8 1.42 -1.32 15.22
N ASP A 9 2.17 -1.07 16.30
CA ASP A 9 2.41 0.29 16.81
C ASP A 9 3.49 0.98 15.94
N ILE A 10 3.05 1.82 14.99
CA ILE A 10 3.94 2.52 14.05
C ILE A 10 4.60 3.71 14.74
N GLN A 11 5.78 3.46 15.33
CA GLN A 11 6.67 4.53 15.78
C GLN A 11 7.50 5.07 14.62
N ILE A 12 7.21 6.30 14.18
CA ILE A 12 8.03 7.01 13.19
C ILE A 12 9.25 7.59 13.91
N LYS A 13 10.42 6.99 13.71
CA LYS A 13 11.70 7.49 14.23
C LYS A 13 12.50 8.20 13.12
N LYS A 14 13.15 9.31 13.46
CA LYS A 14 14.17 9.90 12.56
C LYS A 14 15.42 9.02 12.61
N SER A 15 15.74 8.39 11.50
CA SER A 15 16.98 7.64 11.29
C SER A 15 17.51 7.89 9.88
N ASP A 16 18.77 7.52 9.61
CA ASP A 16 19.27 7.53 8.25
C ASP A 16 18.54 6.50 7.37
N LYS A 17 18.59 6.70 6.06
CA LYS A 17 17.83 5.90 5.07
C LYS A 17 18.18 4.41 5.12
N LYS A 18 19.44 4.06 5.39
CA LYS A 18 19.89 2.66 5.41
C LYS A 18 19.35 1.96 6.66
N THR A 19 19.52 2.59 7.82
CA THR A 19 19.00 2.06 9.09
C THR A 19 17.48 1.93 9.08
N ALA A 20 16.77 2.91 8.50
CA ALA A 20 15.32 2.85 8.33
C ALA A 20 14.91 1.63 7.49
N LYS A 21 15.58 1.41 6.35
CA LYS A 21 15.31 0.28 5.45
C LYS A 21 15.58 -1.07 6.13
N ASP A 22 16.74 -1.23 6.76
CA ASP A 22 17.14 -2.50 7.38
C ASP A 22 16.22 -2.86 8.55
N SER A 23 15.86 -1.87 9.38
CA SER A 23 14.88 -2.04 10.46
C SER A 23 13.51 -2.45 9.93
N TYR A 24 13.09 -1.88 8.80
CA TYR A 24 11.79 -2.16 8.19
C TYR A 24 11.72 -3.56 7.57
N ILE A 25 12.76 -3.99 6.85
CA ILE A 25 12.85 -5.36 6.30
C ILE A 25 12.83 -6.39 7.42
N ASN A 26 13.63 -6.18 8.47
CA ASN A 26 13.63 -7.08 9.62
C ASN A 26 12.27 -7.12 10.32
N ARG A 27 11.55 -6.00 10.39
CA ARG A 27 10.18 -5.96 10.91
C ARG A 27 9.24 -6.81 10.06
N ILE A 28 9.20 -6.61 8.74
CA ILE A 28 8.35 -7.39 7.82
C ILE A 28 8.60 -8.90 7.97
N ASN A 29 9.87 -9.30 8.03
CA ASN A 29 10.24 -10.72 8.16
C ASN A 29 9.83 -11.35 9.49
N ASN A 30 9.60 -10.54 10.53
CA ASN A 30 9.22 -10.97 11.87
C ASN A 30 7.72 -10.74 12.17
N LEU A 31 6.93 -10.34 11.18
CA LEU A 31 5.49 -10.18 11.37
C LEU A 31 4.84 -11.55 11.56
N ASP A 32 3.96 -11.67 12.54
CA ASP A 32 3.10 -12.83 12.69
C ASP A 32 2.20 -12.98 11.44
N ASN A 33 1.90 -14.22 11.06
CA ASN A 33 1.01 -14.59 9.93
C ASN A 33 -0.42 -14.01 10.03
N LYS A 34 -0.75 -13.32 11.12
CA LYS A 34 -2.03 -12.62 11.32
C LYS A 34 -2.00 -11.16 10.87
N SER A 35 -0.83 -10.64 10.50
CA SER A 35 -0.65 -9.26 10.07
C SER A 35 -1.11 -9.10 8.62
N LEU A 36 -2.06 -8.19 8.38
CA LEU A 36 -2.53 -7.87 7.05
C LEU A 36 -1.48 -7.01 6.33
N ILE A 37 -0.95 -7.52 5.22
CA ILE A 37 0.07 -6.84 4.41
C ILE A 37 -0.56 -6.42 3.08
N LEU A 38 -0.69 -5.10 2.89
CA LEU A 38 -1.24 -4.49 1.69
C LEU A 38 -0.18 -3.63 1.01
N TYR A 39 0.06 -3.90 -0.28
CA TYR A 39 0.89 -3.09 -1.15
C TYR A 39 -0.01 -2.22 -2.01
N SER A 40 0.21 -0.91 -2.02
CA SER A 40 -0.39 -0.02 -3.02
C SER A 40 0.62 0.33 -4.09
N ASP A 41 0.18 0.54 -5.33
CA ASP A 41 1.03 1.05 -6.39
C ASP A 41 0.22 1.78 -7.45
N GLU A 42 0.89 2.66 -8.18
CA GLU A 42 0.32 3.52 -9.18
C GLU A 42 1.05 3.40 -10.53
N PHE A 43 0.32 3.61 -11.63
CA PHE A 43 0.92 3.64 -12.97
C PHE A 43 0.11 4.52 -13.91
N LYS A 44 0.77 5.16 -14.87
CA LYS A 44 0.11 5.88 -15.97
C LYS A 44 0.80 5.52 -17.28
N ALA A 45 0.08 4.86 -18.18
CA ALA A 45 0.59 4.54 -19.52
C ALA A 45 0.52 5.78 -20.41
N GLU A 46 1.57 6.01 -21.21
CA GLU A 46 1.65 7.13 -22.15
C GLU A 46 0.59 7.04 -23.26
N GLU A 47 0.26 5.81 -23.70
CA GLU A 47 -0.60 5.57 -24.87
C GLU A 47 -2.07 5.95 -24.65
N ASN A 48 -2.58 5.75 -23.44
CA ASN A 48 -3.99 5.89 -23.11
C ASN A 48 -4.24 6.89 -21.97
N GLN A 49 -3.18 7.47 -21.40
CA GLN A 49 -3.20 8.55 -20.40
C GLN A 49 -4.07 8.30 -19.16
N TYR A 50 -4.56 7.08 -18.94
CA TYR A 50 -5.27 6.75 -17.72
C TYR A 50 -4.26 6.48 -16.62
N ALA A 51 -4.44 7.15 -15.48
CA ALA A 51 -3.76 6.75 -14.25
C ALA A 51 -4.49 5.53 -13.68
N SER A 52 -3.76 4.58 -13.11
CA SER A 52 -4.29 3.35 -12.54
C SER A 52 -3.76 3.18 -11.12
N ALA A 53 -4.65 2.76 -10.22
CA ALA A 53 -4.36 2.47 -8.83
C ALA A 53 -4.50 0.96 -8.58
N GLY A 54 -3.47 0.36 -7.99
CA GLY A 54 -3.42 -1.05 -7.62
C GLY A 54 -3.30 -1.23 -6.11
N VAL A 55 -3.97 -2.24 -5.58
CA VAL A 55 -3.74 -2.74 -4.22
C VAL A 55 -3.59 -4.26 -4.27
N TYR A 56 -2.55 -4.79 -3.63
CA TYR A 56 -2.32 -6.22 -3.51
C TYR A 56 -2.30 -6.63 -2.04
N ASN A 57 -3.19 -7.56 -1.68
CA ASN A 57 -3.22 -8.22 -0.38
C ASN A 57 -2.39 -9.49 -0.47
N LEU A 58 -1.26 -9.49 0.24
CA LEU A 58 -0.33 -10.62 0.25
C LEU A 58 -0.91 -11.85 0.94
N GLN A 59 -1.69 -11.64 2.00
CA GLN A 59 -2.21 -12.73 2.84
C GLN A 59 -3.25 -13.57 2.09
N ASP A 60 -4.17 -12.91 1.40
CA ASP A 60 -5.23 -13.58 0.64
C ASP A 60 -4.89 -13.79 -0.83
N ASN A 61 -3.72 -13.30 -1.28
CA ASN A 61 -3.30 -13.27 -2.67
C ASN A 61 -4.33 -12.59 -3.61
N ILE A 62 -4.97 -11.52 -3.13
CA ILE A 62 -6.02 -10.78 -3.86
C ILE A 62 -5.44 -9.48 -4.42
N ARG A 63 -5.76 -9.19 -5.68
CA ARG A 63 -5.41 -7.93 -6.34
C ARG A 63 -6.64 -7.11 -6.67
N PHE A 64 -6.59 -5.83 -6.34
CA PHE A 64 -7.52 -4.80 -6.80
C PHE A 64 -6.79 -3.90 -7.78
N LEU A 65 -7.41 -3.63 -8.93
CA LEU A 65 -6.91 -2.69 -9.92
C LEU A 65 -8.06 -1.82 -10.38
N GLN A 66 -7.83 -0.51 -10.43
CA GLN A 66 -8.82 0.45 -10.90
C GLN A 66 -8.16 1.48 -11.81
N ASN A 67 -8.67 1.58 -13.03
CA ASN A 67 -8.36 2.71 -13.91
C ASN A 67 -9.13 3.93 -13.41
N LEU A 68 -8.42 5.04 -13.29
CA LEU A 68 -8.95 6.34 -12.90
C LEU A 68 -9.12 7.22 -14.13
N ASP A 69 -9.63 8.43 -13.93
CA ASP A 69 -9.80 9.41 -15.01
C ASP A 69 -8.44 9.78 -15.66
N LYS A 70 -8.44 10.06 -16.98
CA LYS A 70 -7.25 10.44 -17.74
C LYS A 70 -6.65 11.79 -17.32
N TYR A 71 -7.46 12.66 -16.72
CA TYR A 71 -7.03 13.96 -16.24
C TYR A 71 -6.28 13.89 -14.90
N LEU A 72 -6.28 12.73 -14.24
CA LEU A 72 -5.60 12.53 -12.97
C LEU A 72 -4.12 12.20 -13.18
N GLU A 73 -3.29 12.66 -12.25
CA GLU A 73 -1.86 12.40 -12.25
C GLU A 73 -1.51 11.10 -11.54
N VAL A 74 -0.26 10.66 -11.70
CA VAL A 74 0.30 9.49 -11.02
C VAL A 74 0.14 9.64 -9.50
N PHE A 75 0.36 10.85 -8.98
CA PHE A 75 0.22 11.15 -7.56
C PHE A 75 -1.22 10.95 -7.04
N ASP A 76 -2.23 11.33 -7.82
CA ASP A 76 -3.64 11.11 -7.46
C ASP A 76 -3.98 9.63 -7.38
N ALA A 77 -3.41 8.82 -8.29
CA ALA A 77 -3.57 7.39 -8.30
C ALA A 77 -2.94 6.72 -7.07
N GLU A 78 -1.77 7.19 -6.62
CA GLU A 78 -1.15 6.69 -5.38
C GLU A 78 -2.00 7.04 -4.15
N LEU A 79 -2.52 8.28 -4.06
CA LEU A 79 -3.45 8.67 -2.99
C LEU A 79 -4.72 7.81 -3.00
N PHE A 80 -5.27 7.52 -4.17
CA PHE A 80 -6.42 6.63 -4.31
C PHE A 80 -6.11 5.22 -3.83
N ALA A 81 -4.96 4.66 -4.22
CA ALA A 81 -4.52 3.33 -3.84
C ALA A 81 -4.34 3.22 -2.31
N ILE A 82 -3.71 4.22 -1.68
CA ILE A 82 -3.56 4.32 -0.22
C ILE A 82 -4.94 4.42 0.48
N ASN A 83 -5.85 5.27 -0.03
CA ASN A 83 -7.20 5.37 0.54
C ASN A 83 -7.97 4.04 0.43
N LYS A 84 -7.79 3.31 -0.68
CA LYS A 84 -8.37 1.98 -0.85
C LYS A 84 -7.83 0.98 0.18
N VAL A 85 -6.52 1.01 0.46
CA VAL A 85 -5.91 0.22 1.54
C VAL A 85 -6.62 0.51 2.87
N PHE A 86 -6.74 1.78 3.28
CA PHE A 86 -7.42 2.14 4.53
C PHE A 86 -8.89 1.70 4.61
N LYS A 87 -9.62 1.72 3.49
CA LYS A 87 -11.01 1.25 3.44
C LYS A 87 -11.14 -0.28 3.54
N LEU A 88 -10.24 -1.02 2.88
CA LEU A 88 -10.22 -2.48 2.97
C LEU A 88 -9.96 -2.90 4.41
N THR A 89 -9.13 -2.15 5.12
CA THR A 89 -8.69 -2.51 6.47
C THR A 89 -9.74 -2.18 7.52
N SER A 90 -10.44 -1.05 7.38
CA SER A 90 -11.56 -0.71 8.27
C SER A 90 -12.72 -1.69 8.15
N SER A 91 -12.90 -2.29 6.97
CA SER A 91 -13.92 -3.33 6.73
C SER A 91 -13.58 -4.63 7.45
N ILE A 92 -12.29 -4.97 7.57
CA ILE A 92 -11.80 -6.19 8.22
C ILE A 92 -11.85 -6.07 9.76
N SER A 93 -11.68 -4.86 10.31
CA SER A 93 -11.76 -4.65 11.77
C SER A 93 -13.19 -4.66 12.34
N GLN A 94 -14.23 -4.73 11.50
CA GLN A 94 -15.64 -4.74 11.90
C GLN A 94 -16.31 -6.12 11.79
N SER A 95 -15.59 -7.13 11.28
CA SER A 95 -16.01 -8.53 11.18
C SER A 95 -15.39 -9.37 12.29
#